data_AF-A0A359I5X0-F1
#
_entry.id   AF-A0A359I5X0-F1
#
_cell.length_a   1.000
_cell.length_b   1.000
_cell.length_c   1.000
_cell.angle_alpha   90.00
_cell.angle_beta   90.00
_cell.angle_gamma   90.00
#
_symmetry.space_group_name_H-M   'P 1'
#
loop_
_entity.id
_entity.type
_entity.pdbx_description
1 polymer ?
#
loop_
_entity_poly.entity_id
_entity_poly.type
_entity_poly.pdbx_seq_one_letter_code
_entity_poly.pdbx_strand_id
1 'polypeptide(L)' 'MKKALITGVTGQDGSYLSEFLISKGYDVHGTIRRSSTDFRERIAHLEGNPRFHLHYADMADSMSLMKVIMDVQ' A
#
# COMPACT_ATOMS: atom_id res chain seq x y z
N MET A 1 -2.52 -7.08 -15.71
CA MET A 1 -2.94 -7.37 -14.32
C MET A 1 -3.66 -6.15 -13.79
N LYS A 2 -4.71 -6.29 -12.97
CA LYS A 2 -5.38 -5.12 -12.39
C LYS A 2 -4.54 -4.62 -11.20
N LYS A 3 -4.22 -3.33 -11.17
CA LYS A 3 -3.46 -2.71 -10.09
C LYS A 3 -4.38 -1.89 -9.19
N ALA A 4 -4.11 -1.86 -7.89
CA ALA A 4 -4.82 -1.02 -6.93
C ALA A 4 -3.82 -0.28 -6.04
N LEU A 5 -3.93 1.05 -5.98
CA LEU A 5 -3.16 1.89 -5.07
C LEU A 5 -4.03 2.25 -3.85
N ILE A 6 -3.57 1.89 -2.65
CA ILE A 6 -4.29 2.09 -1.39
C ILE A 6 -3.51 3.08 -0.52
N THR A 7 -4.10 4.25 -0.28
CA THR A 7 -3.63 5.15 0.77
C THR A 7 -4.21 4.73 2.12
N GLY A 8 -3.45 4.93 3.21
CA GLY A 8 -3.86 4.44 4.54
C GLY A 8 -3.85 2.91 4.67
N VAL A 9 -2.96 2.23 3.94
CA VAL A 9 -2.87 0.76 3.90
C VAL A 9 -2.66 0.11 5.28
N THR A 10 -2.00 0.81 6.21
CA THR A 10 -1.78 0.35 7.60
C THR A 10 -2.98 0.53 8.52
N GLY A 11 -4.05 1.16 8.03
CA GLY A 11 -5.34 1.22 8.70
C GLY A 11 -6.04 -0.15 8.72
N GLN A 12 -7.10 -0.27 9.52
CA GLN A 12 -7.92 -1.48 9.56
C GLN A 12 -8.50 -1.78 8.17
N ASP A 13 -9.22 -0.81 7.60
CA ASP A 13 -9.89 -0.98 6.30
C ASP A 13 -8.89 -1.17 5.16
N GLY A 14 -7.76 -0.45 5.20
CA GLY A 14 -6.69 -0.60 4.22
C GLY A 14 -6.11 -2.02 4.21
N SER A 15 -5.91 -2.62 5.38
CA SER A 15 -5.44 -4.00 5.51
C SER A 15 -6.44 -5.00 4.95
N TYR A 16 -7.71 -4.93 5.37
CA TYR A 16 -8.76 -5.84 4.87
C TYR A 16 -9.01 -5.68 3.38
N LEU A 17 -9.00 -4.45 2.87
CA LEU A 17 -9.14 -4.18 1.44
C LEU A 17 -7.98 -4.77 0.65
N SER A 18 -6.75 -4.66 1.17
CA SER A 18 -5.56 -5.23 0.52
C SER A 18 -5.67 -6.75 0.40
N GLU A 19 -5.99 -7.43 1.49
CA GLU A 19 -6.21 -8.88 1.51
C GLU A 19 -7.31 -9.30 0.52
N PHE A 20 -8.45 -8.60 0.56
CA PHE A 20 -9.58 -8.86 -0.33
C PHE A 20 -9.17 -8.69 -1.80
N LEU A 21 -8.49 -7.60 -2.17
CA LEU A 21 -8.08 -7.35 -3.56
C LEU A 21 -7.01 -8.34 -4.04
N ILE A 22 -6.06 -8.72 -3.18
CA ILE A 22 -5.08 -9.78 -3.49
C ILE A 22 -5.79 -11.11 -3.79
N SER A 23 -6.84 -11.45 -3.04
CA SER A 23 -7.66 -12.66 -3.28
C SER A 23 -8.39 -12.61 -4.63
N LYS A 24 -8.67 -11.40 -5.13
CA LYS A 24 -9.26 -11.14 -6.45
C LYS A 24 -8.23 -11.04 -7.58
N GLY A 25 -6.94 -11.30 -7.29
CA GLY A 25 -5.86 -11.28 -8.29
C GLY A 25 -5.38 -9.88 -8.67
N TYR A 26 -5.65 -8.87 -7.84
CA TYR A 26 -5.05 -7.56 -8.02
C TYR A 26 -3.59 -7.56 -7.55
N ASP A 27 -2.83 -6.69 -8.19
CA ASP A 27 -1.54 -6.24 -7.71
C ASP A 27 -1.75 -5.01 -6.81
N VAL A 28 -1.47 -5.15 -5.52
CA VAL A 28 -1.83 -4.15 -4.50
C VAL A 28 -0.61 -3.37 -4.06
N HIS A 29 -0.69 -2.05 -4.23
CA HIS A 29 0.32 -1.09 -3.86
C HIS A 29 -0.20 -0.23 -2.70
N GLY A 30 0.41 -0.34 -1.53
CA GLY A 30 0.07 0.45 -0.35
C GLY A 30 1.04 1.61 -0.15
N THR A 31 0.54 2.77 0.28
CA THR A 31 1.42 3.88 0.69
C THR A 31 1.59 3.93 2.21
N ILE A 32 2.82 4.09 2.67
CA ILE A 32 3.19 4.32 4.07
C ILE A 32 3.96 5.63 4.21
N ARG A 33 3.80 6.30 5.36
CA ARG A 33 4.62 7.47 5.69
C ARG A 33 5.99 7.03 6.20
N ARG A 34 7.01 7.87 5.98
CA ARG A 34 8.28 7.70 6.69
C ARG A 34 8.06 8.10 8.15
N SER A 35 8.25 7.13 9.05
CA SER A 35 8.08 7.29 10.49
C SER A 35 9.17 6.49 11.19
N SER A 36 9.63 6.96 12.35
CA SER A 36 10.52 6.21 13.24
C SER A 36 9.79 5.10 14.00
N THR A 37 8.47 5.23 14.15
CA THR A 37 7.60 4.18 14.70
C THR A 37 7.05 3.31 13.58
N ASP A 38 7.16 1.99 13.75
CA ASP A 38 6.61 1.01 12.82
C ASP A 38 5.11 0.79 13.11
N PHE A 39 4.27 1.07 12.11
CA PHE A 39 2.81 0.93 12.18
C PHE A 39 2.29 -0.21 11.29
N ARG A 40 3.13 -1.20 10.99
CA ARG A 40 2.83 -2.24 10.00
C ARG A 40 2.19 -3.51 10.55
N GLU A 41 1.92 -3.60 11.85
CA GLU A 41 1.35 -4.81 12.48
C GLU A 41 0.13 -5.36 11.71
N ARG A 42 -0.78 -4.47 11.29
CA ARG A 42 -2.00 -4.87 10.58
C ARG A 42 -1.73 -5.50 9.22
N ILE A 43 -0.66 -5.08 8.54
CA ILE A 43 -0.31 -5.56 7.20
C ILE A 43 0.84 -6.57 7.20
N ALA A 44 1.39 -6.92 8.37
CA ALA A 44 2.54 -7.81 8.50
C ALA A 44 2.30 -9.19 7.85
N HIS A 45 1.06 -9.69 7.93
CA HIS A 45 0.65 -10.96 7.29
C HIS A 45 0.60 -10.89 5.76
N LEU A 46 0.60 -9.70 5.18
CA LEU A 46 0.65 -9.48 3.73
C LEU A 46 2.08 -9.28 3.22
N GLU A 47 3.04 -8.94 4.11
CA GLU A 47 4.43 -8.78 3.73
C GLU A 47 5.01 -10.12 3.22
N GLY A 48 5.76 -10.06 2.11
CA GLY A 48 6.26 -11.24 1.41
C GLY A 48 5.31 -11.82 0.37
N ASN A 49 4.06 -11.35 0.30
CA ASN A 49 3.18 -11.69 -0.82
C ASN A 49 3.70 -11.03 -2.13
N PRO A 50 3.87 -11.77 -3.24
CA PRO A 50 4.41 -11.21 -4.48
C PRO A 50 3.49 -10.18 -5.15
N ARG A 51 2.24 -10.03 -4.69
CA ARG A 51 1.25 -9.05 -5.17
C ARG A 51 0.98 -7.92 -4.16
N PHE A 52 1.82 -7.78 -3.14
CA PHE A 52 1.71 -6.72 -2.14
C PHE A 52 3.00 -5.90 -2.08
N HIS A 53 2.88 -4.61 -2.34
CA HIS A 53 4.01 -3.69 -2.46
C HIS A 53 3.80 -2.47 -1.57
N LEU A 54 4.85 -2.04 -0.87
CA LEU A 54 4.82 -0.85 -0.03
C LEU A 54 5.67 0.27 -0.62
N HIS A 55 5.09 1.47 -0.65
CA HIS A 55 5.70 2.67 -1.19
C HIS A 55 5.72 3.77 -0.14
N TYR A 56 6.81 4.55 -0.08
CA TYR A 56 6.82 5.74 0.76
C TYR A 56 6.13 6.90 0.06
N ALA A 57 5.04 7.40 0.64
CA ALA A 57 4.37 8.63 0.21
C ALA A 57 3.61 9.26 1.38
N ASP A 58 3.46 10.59 1.33
CA ASP A 58 2.62 11.35 2.24
C ASP A 58 1.51 12.05 1.46
N MET A 59 0.28 11.99 1.96
CA MET A 59 -0.86 12.67 1.33
C MET A 59 -0.74 14.20 1.38
N ALA A 60 0.08 14.74 2.27
CA ALA A 60 0.41 16.17 2.32
C ALA A 60 1.52 16.57 1.32
N ASP A 61 2.23 15.60 0.72
CA ASP A 61 3.30 15.83 -0.26
C ASP A 61 2.88 15.27 -1.63
N SER A 62 2.37 16.16 -2.48
CA SER A 62 1.91 15.83 -3.82
C SER A 62 2.99 15.24 -4.73
N MET A 63 4.26 15.63 -4.55
CA MET A 63 5.37 15.09 -5.34
C MET A 63 5.64 13.63 -4.99
N SER A 64 5.56 13.27 -3.70
CA SER A 64 5.70 11.89 -3.26
C SER A 64 4.59 10.99 -3.82
N LEU A 65 3.34 11.45 -3.80
CA LEU A 65 2.20 10.74 -4.36
C LEU A 65 2.32 10.59 -5.88
N MET A 66 2.68 11.66 -6.59
CA MET A 66 2.83 11.64 -8.04
C MET A 66 3.90 10.63 -8.46
N LYS A 67 5.03 10.57 -7.72
CA LYS A 67 6.08 9.58 -7.95
C LYS A 67 5.53 8.15 -7.85
N VAL A 68 4.80 7.83 -6.78
CA VAL A 68 4.23 6.48 -6.61
C VAL A 68 3.21 6.17 -7.70
N ILE A 69 2.36 7.13 -8.08
CA ILE A 69 1.39 6.92 -9.16
C ILE A 69 2.12 6.59 -10.47
N MET A 70 3.19 7.30 -10.80
CA MET A 70 4.00 7.02 -12.00
C MET A 70 4.71 5.67 -11.93
N ASP A 71 5.23 5.28 -10.75
CA ASP A 71 5.90 3.99 -10.55
C ASP A 71 4.91 2.81 -10.66
N VAL A 72 3.64 3.03 -10.31
CA VAL A 72 2.59 2.00 -10.32
C VAL A 72 1.89 1.90 -11.67
N GLN A 73 1.88 2.92 -12.52
CA GLN A 73 1.19 2.88 -13.82
C GLN A 73 1.70 1.77 -14.74
#